data_AF-A0A4Q6A960-F1
#
_entry.id   AF-A0A4Q6A960-F1
#
_cell.length_a   1.000
_cell.length_b   1.000
_cell.length_c   1.000
_cell.angle_alpha   90.00
_cell.angle_beta   90.00
_cell.angle_gamma   90.00
#
_symmetry.space_group_name_H-M   'P 1'
#
loop_
_entity.id
_entity.type
_entity.pdbx_description
1 polymer ?
#
loop_
_entity_poly.entity_id
_entity_poly.type
_entity_poly.pdbx_seq_one_letter_code
_entity_poly.pdbx_strand_id
1 'polypeptide(L)'
;MTGNKNLRTIVLCLLLLSIIEIHGQQKQPVDYADPLIGTSESRWMLNPGASMPFGMVQLSPDNQSSDWKAGYEYALESVSGFSHIHAWTMAGLSVMPTTGMVNPKIYPPDAPTTTGETAGHRSRIRKSTEVATPGYYAVDLINYRIKTELTSTTRGGFFRMTFPESKEAHVLFNLLFPAEYPFVVLDAKITRVSDTEIEGYSKQQSGNWMKEGGFNDYTVHFVARFNKPFKSLGTWNGNKISAISNDVAGKGDVGAFANFETKDKEVILMQTAISYVSIEQARLNMDTELKPFNWDFDAARTKARNTWNELLSKIEVETSSEENKTKFYTNLYRSYSARSILSDVNGKYIDPCENIQQLVDPH
;
A
#
# COMPACT_ATOMS: atom_id res chain seq x y z
N MET A 1 19.69 3.74 -77.79
CA MET A 1 20.09 3.07 -76.54
C MET A 1 19.69 3.97 -75.38
N THR A 2 18.86 3.44 -74.46
CA THR A 2 18.80 3.73 -73.01
C THR A 2 18.86 5.20 -72.55
N GLY A 3 17.92 5.78 -71.82
CA GLY A 3 16.80 5.25 -71.04
C GLY A 3 16.34 6.39 -70.13
N ASN A 4 15.03 6.59 -69.97
CA ASN A 4 14.52 7.59 -69.02
C ASN A 4 13.12 7.21 -68.50
N LYS A 5 12.99 5.98 -67.99
CA LYS A 5 11.75 5.43 -67.43
C LYS A 5 11.68 5.46 -65.89
N ASN A 6 12.69 6.00 -65.20
CA ASN A 6 12.81 5.83 -63.74
C ASN A 6 12.34 7.01 -62.88
N LEU A 7 11.89 8.13 -63.44
CA LEU A 7 11.54 9.30 -62.61
C LEU A 7 10.07 9.37 -62.18
N ARG A 8 9.15 8.72 -62.89
CA ARG A 8 7.71 8.71 -62.53
C ARG A 8 7.34 7.67 -61.47
N THR A 9 8.12 6.61 -61.31
CA THR A 9 7.87 5.56 -60.32
C THR A 9 8.38 5.93 -58.92
N ILE A 10 9.37 6.81 -58.81
CA ILE A 10 9.94 7.24 -57.51
C ILE A 10 9.04 8.26 -56.81
N VAL A 11 8.27 9.07 -57.55
CA VAL A 11 7.33 10.04 -56.96
C VAL A 11 6.06 9.36 -56.43
N LEU A 12 5.68 8.18 -56.95
CA LEU A 12 4.54 7.42 -56.44
C LEU A 12 4.86 6.58 -55.19
N CYS A 13 6.13 6.29 -54.93
CA CYS A 13 6.57 5.58 -53.71
C CYS A 13 6.76 6.51 -52.50
N LEU A 14 6.78 7.84 -52.68
CA LEU A 14 6.89 8.81 -51.59
C LEU A 14 5.53 9.31 -51.05
N LEU A 15 4.42 8.97 -51.72
CA LEU A 15 3.05 9.26 -51.26
C LEU A 15 2.39 8.11 -50.47
N LEU A 16 3.12 7.01 -50.28
CA LEU A 16 2.79 5.90 -49.37
C LEU A 16 3.71 5.91 -48.14
N LEU A 17 4.20 7.08 -47.74
CA LEU A 17 4.56 7.33 -46.34
C LEU A 17 3.26 7.30 -45.55
N SER A 18 2.88 6.08 -45.19
CA SER A 18 2.03 5.71 -44.07
C SER A 18 1.95 6.85 -43.07
N ILE A 19 0.79 7.50 -43.07
CA ILE A 19 0.27 8.25 -41.95
C ILE A 19 0.18 7.21 -40.83
N ILE A 20 1.26 7.03 -40.09
CA ILE A 20 1.20 6.46 -38.76
C ILE A 20 0.55 7.59 -37.97
N GLU A 21 -0.79 7.60 -37.94
CA GLU A 21 -1.49 8.29 -36.90
C GLU A 21 -0.98 7.67 -35.61
N ILE A 22 -0.07 8.40 -34.97
CA ILE A 22 0.22 8.28 -33.55
C ILE A 22 -1.11 8.63 -32.89
N HIS A 23 -2.03 7.68 -32.84
CA HIS A 23 -3.14 7.71 -31.92
C HIS A 23 -2.49 7.63 -30.54
N GLY A 24 -2.16 8.80 -29.99
CA GLY A 24 -1.93 8.91 -28.56
C GLY A 24 -3.11 8.20 -27.89
N GLN A 25 -2.81 7.20 -27.07
CA GLN A 25 -3.83 6.36 -26.46
C GLN A 25 -4.89 7.26 -25.83
N GLN A 26 -6.13 7.14 -26.31
CA GLN A 26 -7.22 7.94 -25.77
C GLN A 26 -7.34 7.65 -24.28
N LYS A 27 -7.26 8.70 -23.46
CA LYS A 27 -7.40 8.58 -22.01
C LYS A 27 -8.70 7.86 -21.67
N GLN A 28 -8.60 6.85 -20.83
CA GLN A 28 -9.72 6.11 -20.30
C GLN A 28 -10.23 6.79 -19.02
N PRO A 29 -11.48 6.53 -18.57
CA PRO A 29 -12.03 7.06 -17.32
C PRO A 29 -11.09 7.00 -16.11
N VAL A 30 -10.38 5.88 -15.94
CA VAL A 30 -9.42 5.69 -14.84
C VAL A 30 -8.22 6.66 -14.89
N ASP A 31 -7.85 7.17 -16.07
CA ASP A 31 -6.71 8.09 -16.24
C ASP A 31 -7.01 9.51 -15.73
N TYR A 32 -8.28 9.81 -15.47
CA TYR A 32 -8.71 11.09 -14.93
C TYR A 32 -8.83 11.09 -13.40
N ALA A 33 -8.94 9.92 -12.77
CA ALA A 33 -9.03 9.82 -11.33
C ALA A 33 -7.67 10.04 -10.69
N ASP A 34 -7.59 11.03 -9.79
CA ASP A 34 -6.36 11.42 -9.10
C ASP A 34 -6.50 11.21 -7.58
N PRO A 35 -5.89 10.14 -7.03
CA PRO A 35 -5.91 9.88 -5.59
C PRO A 35 -5.15 10.88 -4.70
N LEU A 36 -4.40 11.83 -5.25
CA LEU A 36 -3.76 12.90 -4.46
C LEU A 36 -4.71 14.08 -4.23
N ILE A 37 -5.70 14.30 -5.10
CA ILE A 37 -6.69 15.37 -4.92
C ILE A 37 -7.48 15.13 -3.62
N GLY A 38 -7.50 16.17 -2.78
CA GLY A 38 -8.20 16.18 -1.49
C GLY A 38 -7.42 15.58 -0.32
N THR A 39 -6.14 15.23 -0.52
CA THR A 39 -5.27 14.66 0.53
C THR A 39 -4.51 15.71 1.36
N SER A 40 -4.78 17.00 1.15
CA SER A 40 -4.29 18.10 1.99
C SER A 40 -5.43 18.71 2.79
N GLU A 41 -5.23 18.91 4.08
CA GLU A 41 -6.28 19.34 5.03
C GLU A 41 -7.56 18.51 4.86
N SER A 42 -7.39 17.20 4.65
CA SER A 42 -8.51 16.32 4.33
C SER A 42 -9.43 16.19 5.53
N ARG A 43 -10.70 16.56 5.35
CA ARG A 43 -11.75 16.35 6.37
C ARG A 43 -12.25 14.90 6.43
N TRP A 44 -11.82 14.07 5.49
CA TRP A 44 -12.30 12.69 5.33
C TRP A 44 -11.10 11.74 5.22
N MET A 45 -11.38 10.44 5.17
CA MET A 45 -10.34 9.39 5.10
C MET A 45 -9.77 9.26 3.68
N LEU A 46 -9.39 10.37 3.04
CA LEU A 46 -8.82 10.39 1.69
C LEU A 46 -7.31 10.14 1.75
N ASN A 47 -6.90 8.97 1.28
CA ASN A 47 -5.49 8.60 1.16
C ASN A 47 -5.12 8.33 -0.31
N PRO A 48 -3.83 8.48 -0.69
CA PRO A 48 -3.37 8.25 -2.07
C PRO A 48 -3.00 6.79 -2.38
N GLY A 49 -3.20 5.88 -1.43
CA GLY A 49 -2.75 4.50 -1.55
C GLY A 49 -3.48 3.66 -2.60
N ALA A 50 -2.96 2.45 -2.77
CA ALA A 50 -3.57 1.45 -3.63
C ALA A 50 -4.70 0.72 -2.90
N SER A 51 -5.93 0.83 -3.40
CA SER A 51 -7.04 -0.04 -3.02
C SER A 51 -7.77 -0.57 -4.25
N MET A 52 -8.41 -1.72 -4.11
CA MET A 52 -9.52 -2.13 -4.97
C MET A 52 -10.80 -1.39 -4.57
N PRO A 53 -11.83 -1.31 -5.44
CA PRO A 53 -13.16 -0.85 -5.04
C PRO A 53 -13.64 -1.64 -3.81
N PHE A 54 -14.05 -0.93 -2.78
CA PHE A 54 -14.47 -1.50 -1.50
C PHE A 54 -13.44 -2.45 -0.82
N GLY A 55 -12.15 -2.26 -1.08
CA GLY A 55 -11.08 -3.11 -0.55
C GLY A 55 -10.99 -3.10 0.97
N MET A 56 -10.72 -4.28 1.55
CA MET A 56 -10.30 -4.45 2.94
C MET A 56 -8.90 -3.86 3.14
N VAL A 57 -8.00 -4.08 2.18
CA VAL A 57 -6.68 -3.45 2.14
C VAL A 57 -6.75 -2.13 1.39
N GLN A 58 -6.32 -1.07 2.08
CA GLN A 58 -6.05 0.25 1.53
C GLN A 58 -4.57 0.53 1.78
N LEU A 59 -3.70 0.17 0.85
CA LEU A 59 -2.26 0.18 1.08
C LEU A 59 -1.69 1.57 0.76
N SER A 60 -1.50 2.41 1.79
CA SER A 60 -1.16 3.83 1.61
C SER A 60 0.02 4.27 2.50
N PRO A 61 0.78 5.30 2.09
CA PRO A 61 1.73 5.97 2.98
C PRO A 61 1.07 6.58 4.22
N ASP A 62 1.75 6.47 5.36
CA ASP A 62 1.47 7.18 6.60
C ASP A 62 2.54 8.26 6.81
N ASN A 63 2.14 9.52 6.97
CA ASN A 63 3.07 10.62 7.27
C ASN A 63 2.66 11.55 8.39
N GLN A 64 1.41 11.48 8.83
CA GLN A 64 0.85 12.40 9.81
C GLN A 64 1.11 11.92 11.25
N SER A 65 0.90 12.81 12.22
CA SER A 65 0.58 12.44 13.61
C SER A 65 -0.85 11.89 13.70
N SER A 66 -1.32 11.61 14.92
CA SER A 66 -2.72 11.21 15.15
C SER A 66 -3.69 12.38 14.98
N ASP A 67 -3.82 12.82 13.73
CA ASP A 67 -4.72 13.88 13.28
C ASP A 67 -5.76 13.34 12.31
N TRP A 68 -6.91 14.03 12.25
CA TRP A 68 -8.03 13.67 11.39
C TRP A 68 -7.74 13.93 9.90
N LYS A 69 -6.87 13.11 9.29
CA LYS A 69 -6.38 13.25 7.91
C LYS A 69 -6.01 11.90 7.28
N ALA A 70 -6.74 10.82 7.57
CA ALA A 70 -6.48 9.48 6.98
C ALA A 70 -5.07 8.90 7.20
N GLY A 71 -4.25 9.47 8.09
CA GLY A 71 -2.82 9.15 8.22
C GLY A 71 -1.89 9.82 7.18
N TYR A 72 -2.41 10.54 6.18
CA TYR A 72 -1.63 11.19 5.12
C TYR A 72 -2.02 12.65 4.90
N GLU A 73 -1.01 13.53 4.82
CA GLU A 73 -1.13 14.95 4.45
C GLU A 73 -0.15 15.27 3.32
N TYR A 74 -0.67 15.75 2.20
CA TYR A 74 0.12 16.04 1.00
C TYR A 74 1.25 17.04 1.24
N ALA A 75 1.06 18.01 2.13
CA ALA A 75 2.08 19.01 2.45
C ALA A 75 3.29 18.44 3.23
N LEU A 76 3.17 17.24 3.82
CA LEU A 76 4.25 16.58 4.54
C LEU A 76 5.11 15.74 3.61
N GLU A 77 6.41 16.03 3.59
CA GLU A 77 7.39 15.41 2.69
C GLU A 77 8.21 14.31 3.37
N SER A 78 7.65 13.63 4.35
CA SER A 78 8.22 12.41 4.94
C SER A 78 7.15 11.35 5.11
N VAL A 79 7.52 10.09 5.34
CA VAL A 79 6.61 8.99 5.68
C VAL A 79 7.22 8.16 6.81
N SER A 80 6.39 7.63 7.70
CA SER A 80 6.78 6.65 8.72
C SER A 80 6.56 5.20 8.29
N GLY A 81 5.73 4.96 7.29
CA GLY A 81 5.45 3.61 6.82
C GLY A 81 4.35 3.60 5.78
N PHE A 82 3.93 2.39 5.44
CA PHE A 82 2.84 2.10 4.52
C PHE A 82 1.91 1.11 5.20
N SER A 83 0.72 1.56 5.62
CA SER A 83 -0.22 0.74 6.37
C SER A 83 -1.36 0.20 5.51
N HIS A 84 -2.00 -0.86 6.01
CA HIS A 84 -2.98 -1.66 5.26
C HIS A 84 -4.43 -1.20 5.46
N ILE A 85 -4.70 -0.40 6.50
CA ILE A 85 -6.04 0.00 6.92
C ILE A 85 -6.05 1.51 7.19
N HIS A 86 -6.86 2.24 6.44
CA HIS A 86 -7.08 3.67 6.62
C HIS A 86 -8.59 3.90 6.86
N ALA A 87 -9.01 3.74 8.11
CA ALA A 87 -10.40 3.86 8.49
C ALA A 87 -10.53 4.59 9.84
N TRP A 88 -11.76 5.02 10.14
CA TRP A 88 -12.04 5.95 11.22
C TRP A 88 -11.46 5.51 12.58
N THR A 89 -11.81 4.32 13.04
CA THR A 89 -11.37 3.79 14.34
C THR A 89 -10.55 2.51 14.17
N MET A 90 -9.99 2.28 12.98
CA MET A 90 -9.24 1.07 12.67
C MET A 90 -7.86 1.40 12.10
N ALA A 91 -6.86 0.72 12.64
CA ALA A 91 -5.51 0.66 12.13
C ALA A 91 -5.17 -0.80 11.82
N GLY A 92 -3.94 -1.05 11.39
CA GLY A 92 -3.57 -2.36 10.89
C GLY A 92 -2.10 -2.67 11.07
N LEU A 93 -1.56 -3.32 10.05
CA LEU A 93 -0.12 -3.55 9.89
C LEU A 93 0.49 -2.38 9.12
N SER A 94 1.58 -1.78 9.62
CA SER A 94 2.40 -0.83 8.86
C SER A 94 3.73 -1.47 8.47
N VAL A 95 4.17 -1.18 7.24
CA VAL A 95 5.42 -1.71 6.67
C VAL A 95 6.33 -0.55 6.29
N MET A 96 7.61 -0.63 6.64
CA MET A 96 8.60 0.37 6.22
C MET A 96 9.91 -0.29 5.76
N PRO A 97 10.31 -0.15 4.48
CA PRO A 97 11.63 -0.57 4.05
C PRO A 97 12.69 0.48 4.43
N THR A 98 13.82 0.01 4.97
CA THR A 98 14.91 0.87 5.43
C THR A 98 16.29 0.27 5.12
N THR A 99 17.34 1.08 5.28
CA THR A 99 18.73 0.63 5.26
C THR A 99 19.51 1.22 6.44
N GLY A 100 20.55 0.52 6.88
CA GLY A 100 21.41 0.95 7.99
C GLY A 100 20.81 0.60 9.35
N MET A 101 21.23 1.32 10.40
CA MET A 101 20.82 1.03 11.77
C MET A 101 19.30 1.03 11.95
N VAL A 102 18.76 -0.07 12.52
CA VAL A 102 17.34 -0.20 12.84
C VAL A 102 16.97 0.69 14.02
N ASN A 103 15.99 1.57 13.81
CA ASN A 103 15.39 2.40 14.86
C ASN A 103 13.86 2.39 14.71
N PRO A 104 13.14 1.54 15.47
CA PRO A 104 11.69 1.40 15.34
C PRO A 104 10.91 2.61 15.87
N LYS A 105 11.57 3.60 16.48
CA LYS A 105 10.88 4.80 16.97
C LYS A 105 10.25 5.58 15.81
N ILE A 106 9.09 6.16 16.11
CA ILE A 106 8.37 7.07 15.23
C ILE A 106 8.37 8.46 15.87
N TYR A 107 9.08 9.40 15.25
CA TYR A 107 9.12 10.80 15.69
C TYR A 107 8.01 11.63 15.02
N PRO A 108 7.62 12.79 15.56
CA PRO A 108 6.64 13.66 14.93
C PRO A 108 6.97 14.02 13.46
N PRO A 109 5.99 14.39 12.63
CA PRO A 109 6.22 14.68 11.20
C PRO A 109 7.18 15.83 10.93
N ASP A 110 7.25 16.80 11.83
CA ASP A 110 8.12 17.99 11.78
C ASP A 110 9.48 17.77 12.46
N ALA A 111 9.75 16.55 12.97
CA ALA A 111 11.02 16.24 13.61
C ALA A 111 12.19 16.39 12.63
N PRO A 112 13.36 16.88 13.08
CA PRO A 112 14.54 16.99 12.24
C PRO A 112 14.91 15.63 11.63
N THR A 113 14.78 15.52 10.30
CA THR A 113 15.08 14.30 9.54
C THR A 113 16.57 14.13 9.20
N THR A 114 17.42 15.01 9.74
CA THR A 114 18.88 14.89 9.66
C THR A 114 19.33 13.57 10.30
N THR A 115 20.18 12.84 9.58
CA THR A 115 20.71 11.52 9.94
C THR A 115 21.20 11.44 11.39
N GLY A 116 20.76 10.41 12.12
CA GLY A 116 21.15 10.15 13.50
C GLY A 116 20.06 9.39 14.28
N GLU A 117 20.23 9.26 15.59
CA GLU A 117 19.27 8.60 16.50
C GLU A 117 17.89 9.30 16.56
N THR A 118 17.78 10.54 16.05
CA THR A 118 16.65 11.46 16.27
C THR A 118 15.53 11.39 15.23
N ALA A 119 15.69 10.66 14.13
CA ALA A 119 14.67 10.57 13.07
C ALA A 119 13.85 9.27 13.08
N GLY A 120 14.26 8.28 13.90
CA GLY A 120 13.57 7.00 13.93
C GLY A 120 13.71 6.28 12.59
N HIS A 121 12.64 5.61 12.15
CA HIS A 121 12.60 5.01 10.81
C HIS A 121 11.91 5.88 9.75
N ARG A 122 11.47 7.11 10.07
CA ARG A 122 10.88 8.02 9.08
C ARG A 122 11.86 8.31 7.94
N SER A 123 11.34 8.39 6.71
CA SER A 123 12.12 8.84 5.55
C SER A 123 11.46 10.04 4.91
N ARG A 124 12.26 11.04 4.52
CA ARG A 124 11.79 12.03 3.55
C ARG A 124 11.42 11.35 2.24
N ILE A 125 10.41 11.88 1.56
CA ILE A 125 9.99 11.43 0.25
C ILE A 125 10.38 12.45 -0.82
N ARG A 126 10.74 11.96 -2.00
CA ARG A 126 10.95 12.83 -3.16
C ARG A 126 9.60 13.06 -3.84
N LYS A 127 8.92 14.18 -3.54
CA LYS A 127 7.59 14.49 -4.08
C LYS A 127 7.52 14.45 -5.62
N SER A 128 8.61 14.81 -6.32
CA SER A 128 8.67 14.71 -7.78
C SER A 128 8.63 13.27 -8.33
N THR A 129 8.74 12.25 -7.46
CA THR A 129 8.60 10.82 -7.80
C THR A 129 7.36 10.19 -7.21
N GLU A 130 6.57 10.96 -6.45
CA GLU A 130 5.32 10.50 -5.90
C GLU A 130 4.29 10.37 -7.01
N VAL A 131 3.77 9.16 -7.19
CA VAL A 131 2.75 8.86 -8.19
C VAL A 131 1.64 8.08 -7.51
N ALA A 132 0.40 8.53 -7.66
CA ALA A 132 -0.79 7.82 -7.24
C ALA A 132 -1.79 7.72 -8.39
N THR A 133 -2.33 6.54 -8.62
CA THR A 133 -3.40 6.25 -9.59
C THR A 133 -4.31 5.18 -8.99
N PRO A 134 -5.57 5.02 -9.42
CA PRO A 134 -6.44 3.99 -8.86
C PRO A 134 -5.80 2.59 -8.86
N GLY A 135 -5.56 2.05 -7.66
CA GLY A 135 -4.92 0.74 -7.45
C GLY A 135 -3.38 0.74 -7.47
N TYR A 136 -2.70 1.90 -7.48
CA TYR A 136 -1.24 1.98 -7.47
C TYR A 136 -0.70 3.26 -6.82
N TYR A 137 0.34 3.09 -5.99
CA TYR A 137 1.11 4.19 -5.40
C TYR A 137 2.61 3.92 -5.54
N ALA A 138 3.42 4.97 -5.70
CA ALA A 138 4.87 4.86 -5.68
C ALA A 138 5.56 6.13 -5.19
N VAL A 139 6.71 5.97 -4.53
CA VAL A 139 7.55 7.10 -4.11
C VAL A 139 9.00 6.67 -3.82
N ASP A 140 9.95 7.58 -4.01
CA ASP A 140 11.33 7.38 -3.55
C ASP A 140 11.53 7.86 -2.11
N LEU A 141 12.06 6.97 -1.27
CA LEU A 141 12.49 7.22 0.10
C LEU A 141 13.93 7.75 0.10
N ILE A 142 14.09 9.06 0.32
CA ILE A 142 15.39 9.75 0.21
C ILE A 142 16.39 9.23 1.25
N ASN A 143 15.96 9.00 2.49
CA ASN A 143 16.88 8.67 3.59
C ASN A 143 17.49 7.27 3.40
N TYR A 144 16.76 6.35 2.77
CA TYR A 144 17.20 4.97 2.55
C TYR A 144 17.62 4.69 1.11
N ARG A 145 17.37 5.63 0.19
CA ARG A 145 17.60 5.45 -1.26
C ARG A 145 16.84 4.24 -1.81
N ILE A 146 15.62 4.04 -1.32
CA ILE A 146 14.73 2.94 -1.71
C ILE A 146 13.59 3.51 -2.53
N LYS A 147 13.28 2.90 -3.68
CA LYS A 147 12.00 3.15 -4.36
C LYS A 147 10.97 2.15 -3.86
N THR A 148 9.83 2.64 -3.40
CA THR A 148 8.71 1.79 -2.93
C THR A 148 7.52 1.97 -3.84
N GLU A 149 6.99 0.84 -4.34
CA GLU A 149 5.82 0.76 -5.19
C GLU A 149 4.79 -0.19 -4.55
N LEU A 150 3.52 0.19 -4.60
CA LEU A 150 2.42 -0.48 -3.92
C LEU A 150 1.30 -0.74 -4.93
N THR A 151 0.74 -1.95 -4.87
CA THR A 151 -0.57 -2.26 -5.43
C THR A 151 -1.31 -3.16 -4.45
N SER A 152 -2.59 -3.46 -4.70
CA SER A 152 -3.40 -4.27 -3.80
C SER A 152 -4.44 -5.08 -4.55
N THR A 153 -4.86 -6.16 -3.92
CA THR A 153 -6.11 -6.85 -4.21
C THR A 153 -7.15 -6.43 -3.17
N THR A 154 -8.29 -7.10 -3.12
CA THR A 154 -9.35 -6.74 -2.16
C THR A 154 -8.88 -6.90 -0.71
N ARG A 155 -8.09 -7.94 -0.40
CA ARG A 155 -7.65 -8.30 0.97
C ARG A 155 -6.13 -8.45 1.09
N GLY A 156 -5.41 -8.24 0.00
CA GLY A 156 -3.97 -8.40 -0.09
C GLY A 156 -3.25 -7.11 -0.48
N GLY A 157 -2.06 -6.91 0.08
CA GLY A 157 -1.11 -5.88 -0.34
C GLY A 157 0.02 -6.51 -1.16
N PHE A 158 0.57 -5.73 -2.10
CA PHE A 158 1.73 -6.16 -2.87
C PHE A 158 2.72 -5.01 -2.99
N PHE A 159 3.92 -5.22 -2.46
CA PHE A 159 5.03 -4.29 -2.44
C PHE A 159 6.08 -4.68 -3.46
N ARG A 160 6.61 -3.68 -4.17
CA ARG A 160 7.86 -3.77 -4.92
C ARG A 160 8.83 -2.73 -4.36
N MET A 161 9.91 -3.19 -3.74
CA MET A 161 10.89 -2.36 -3.07
C MET A 161 12.24 -2.50 -3.77
N THR A 162 12.75 -1.41 -4.35
CA THR A 162 14.04 -1.39 -5.04
C THR A 162 15.08 -0.81 -4.10
N PHE A 163 16.00 -1.64 -3.63
CA PHE A 163 17.03 -1.29 -2.65
C PHE A 163 18.34 -0.85 -3.33
N PRO A 164 19.15 0.00 -2.67
CA PRO A 164 20.54 0.19 -3.04
C PRO A 164 21.38 -1.01 -2.60
N GLU A 165 22.67 -1.03 -2.96
CA GLU A 165 23.60 -1.96 -2.33
C GLU A 165 23.68 -1.68 -0.82
N SER A 166 23.42 -2.70 0.00
CA SER A 166 23.47 -2.59 1.46
C SER A 166 23.76 -3.95 2.11
N LYS A 167 24.54 -3.91 3.21
CA LYS A 167 24.70 -5.05 4.13
C LYS A 167 23.65 -5.08 5.23
N GLU A 168 22.90 -4.00 5.38
CA GLU A 168 21.89 -3.77 6.41
C GLU A 168 20.65 -3.22 5.70
N ALA A 169 19.90 -4.10 5.02
CA ALA A 169 18.60 -3.77 4.43
C ALA A 169 17.51 -4.41 5.27
N HIS A 170 16.44 -3.66 5.55
CA HIS A 170 15.39 -4.12 6.44
C HIS A 170 14.01 -3.85 5.85
N VAL A 171 13.06 -4.71 6.19
CA VAL A 171 11.63 -4.46 6.02
C VAL A 171 10.99 -4.54 7.40
N LEU A 172 10.61 -3.39 7.96
CA LEU A 172 10.00 -3.26 9.28
C LEU A 172 8.50 -3.54 9.20
N PHE A 173 7.97 -4.16 10.24
CA PHE A 173 6.57 -4.47 10.47
C PHE A 173 6.18 -3.90 11.82
N ASN A 174 5.39 -2.83 11.83
CA ASN A 174 4.98 -2.12 13.03
C ASN A 174 3.48 -2.32 13.29
N LEU A 175 3.13 -2.61 14.55
CA LEU A 175 1.75 -2.79 15.01
C LEU A 175 1.23 -1.58 15.80
N LEU A 176 2.08 -0.61 16.13
CA LEU A 176 1.70 0.65 16.76
C LEU A 176 2.35 1.84 16.06
N PHE A 177 1.53 2.62 15.37
CA PHE A 177 1.95 3.81 14.62
C PHE A 177 0.84 4.86 14.69
N PRO A 178 1.14 6.15 14.40
CA PRO A 178 0.10 7.16 14.27
C PRO A 178 -0.90 6.78 13.19
N ALA A 179 -2.14 6.54 13.58
CA ALA A 179 -3.30 6.45 12.70
C ALA A 179 -4.20 7.67 12.92
N GLU A 180 -5.22 7.83 12.09
CA GLU A 180 -6.18 8.95 12.15
C GLU A 180 -6.71 9.22 13.56
N TYR A 181 -7.01 8.15 14.29
CA TYR A 181 -7.32 8.22 15.69
C TYR A 181 -6.34 7.38 16.53
N PRO A 182 -6.03 7.82 17.76
CA PRO A 182 -5.20 7.05 18.67
C PRO A 182 -5.79 5.66 18.92
N PHE A 183 -4.93 4.66 19.00
CA PHE A 183 -5.31 3.31 19.40
C PHE A 183 -4.20 2.71 20.28
N VAL A 184 -4.54 1.63 20.97
CA VAL A 184 -3.60 0.85 21.77
C VAL A 184 -3.57 -0.58 21.27
N VAL A 185 -2.39 -1.19 21.32
CA VAL A 185 -2.22 -2.64 21.09
C VAL A 185 -2.34 -3.33 22.44
N LEU A 186 -3.42 -4.09 22.61
CA LEU A 186 -3.71 -4.81 23.85
C LEU A 186 -2.92 -6.12 23.95
N ASP A 187 -2.78 -6.80 22.82
CA ASP A 187 -2.02 -8.04 22.67
C ASP A 187 -1.60 -8.19 21.21
N ALA A 188 -0.40 -8.68 20.96
CA ALA A 188 0.14 -8.85 19.63
C ALA A 188 1.18 -9.96 19.61
N LYS A 189 1.28 -10.64 18.47
CA LYS A 189 2.34 -11.60 18.19
C LYS A 189 2.81 -11.51 16.75
N ILE A 190 4.11 -11.61 16.53
CA ILE A 190 4.71 -11.80 15.21
C ILE A 190 5.63 -13.01 15.28
N THR A 191 5.53 -13.92 14.32
CA THR A 191 6.31 -15.16 14.25
C THR A 191 6.93 -15.33 12.86
N ARG A 192 8.19 -15.74 12.82
CA ARG A 192 8.85 -16.26 11.62
C ARG A 192 8.35 -17.67 11.34
N VAL A 193 7.65 -17.86 10.23
CA VAL A 193 7.19 -19.19 9.78
C VAL A 193 8.28 -19.89 8.97
N SER A 194 8.99 -19.13 8.13
CA SER A 194 10.12 -19.59 7.32
C SER A 194 11.04 -18.43 6.98
N ASP A 195 12.05 -18.66 6.16
CA ASP A 195 12.97 -17.60 5.69
C ASP A 195 12.32 -16.66 4.69
N THR A 196 11.11 -16.97 4.21
CA THR A 196 10.36 -16.15 3.26
C THR A 196 9.00 -15.73 3.80
N GLU A 197 8.68 -16.06 5.04
CA GLU A 197 7.32 -15.84 5.55
C GLU A 197 7.29 -15.49 7.04
N ILE A 198 6.48 -14.49 7.35
CA ILE A 198 6.07 -14.14 8.71
C ILE A 198 4.55 -14.12 8.81
N GLU A 199 4.05 -14.36 10.02
CA GLU A 199 2.63 -14.22 10.36
C GLU A 199 2.46 -13.58 11.72
N GLY A 200 1.27 -13.06 11.98
CA GLY A 200 0.99 -12.44 13.26
C GLY A 200 -0.43 -11.95 13.43
N TYR A 201 -0.67 -11.37 14.59
CA TYR A 201 -1.91 -10.67 14.89
C TYR A 201 -1.65 -9.46 15.79
N SER A 202 -2.60 -8.52 15.78
CA SER A 202 -2.65 -7.39 16.68
C SER A 202 -4.09 -7.20 17.15
N LYS A 203 -4.35 -7.40 18.44
CA LYS A 203 -5.58 -7.00 19.11
C LYS A 203 -5.47 -5.51 19.44
N GLN A 204 -6.28 -4.71 18.78
CA GLN A 204 -6.26 -3.26 18.85
C GLN A 204 -7.55 -2.76 19.50
N GLN A 205 -7.43 -1.66 20.23
CA GLN A 205 -8.53 -0.93 20.80
C GLN A 205 -8.39 0.55 20.47
N SER A 206 -9.45 1.16 19.96
CA SER A 206 -9.57 2.60 19.76
C SER A 206 -10.92 3.10 20.28
N GLY A 207 -11.13 4.42 20.28
CA GLY A 207 -12.39 5.01 20.72
C GLY A 207 -12.45 5.37 22.21
N ASN A 208 -11.35 5.22 22.97
CA ASN A 208 -11.31 5.49 24.42
C ASN A 208 -11.73 6.92 24.83
N TRP A 209 -11.77 7.88 23.89
CA TRP A 209 -12.27 9.25 24.10
C TRP A 209 -13.79 9.39 23.99
N MET A 210 -14.50 8.38 23.50
CA MET A 210 -15.96 8.39 23.40
C MET A 210 -16.57 8.13 24.78
N LYS A 211 -17.07 9.19 25.41
CA LYS A 211 -17.60 9.18 26.79
C LYS A 211 -18.82 8.26 26.98
N GLU A 212 -19.59 8.02 25.92
CA GLU A 212 -20.81 7.22 25.92
C GLU A 212 -20.89 6.41 24.62
N GLY A 213 -20.30 5.21 24.60
CA GLY A 213 -20.66 4.19 23.60
C GLY A 213 -19.62 3.81 22.53
N GLY A 214 -18.53 3.16 22.94
CA GLY A 214 -17.91 2.12 22.10
C GLY A 214 -16.39 2.18 22.03
N PHE A 215 -15.74 1.25 22.70
CA PHE A 215 -14.41 0.82 22.30
C PHE A 215 -14.57 0.04 21.00
N ASN A 216 -13.79 0.37 19.97
CA ASN A 216 -13.67 -0.50 18.81
C ASN A 216 -12.55 -1.50 19.08
N ASP A 217 -12.92 -2.65 19.63
CA ASP A 217 -12.04 -3.77 19.88
C ASP A 217 -12.10 -4.73 18.68
N TYR A 218 -10.94 -5.00 18.08
CA TYR A 218 -10.84 -5.94 16.97
C TYR A 218 -9.44 -6.56 16.95
N THR A 219 -9.32 -7.68 16.25
CA THR A 219 -8.02 -8.31 15.99
C THR A 219 -7.78 -8.33 14.51
N VAL A 220 -6.65 -7.74 14.07
CA VAL A 220 -6.17 -7.89 12.71
C VAL A 220 -5.12 -9.00 12.69
N HIS A 221 -5.34 -10.02 11.86
CA HIS A 221 -4.40 -11.09 11.59
C HIS A 221 -3.74 -10.83 10.24
N PHE A 222 -2.48 -11.22 10.09
CA PHE A 222 -1.76 -10.98 8.85
C PHE A 222 -0.76 -12.09 8.53
N VAL A 223 -0.47 -12.22 7.24
CA VAL A 223 0.65 -12.99 6.70
C VAL A 223 1.42 -12.09 5.74
N ALA A 224 2.75 -12.20 5.75
CA ALA A 224 3.61 -11.56 4.76
C ALA A 224 4.61 -12.58 4.20
N ARG A 225 4.71 -12.64 2.87
CA ARG A 225 5.65 -13.48 2.13
C ARG A 225 6.59 -12.62 1.30
N PHE A 226 7.83 -13.07 1.16
CA PHE A 226 8.85 -12.46 0.31
C PHE A 226 9.26 -13.37 -0.84
N ASN A 227 9.58 -12.79 -2.00
CA ASN A 227 10.15 -13.55 -3.13
C ASN A 227 11.62 -13.95 -2.91
N LYS A 228 12.26 -13.37 -1.89
CA LYS A 228 13.65 -13.57 -1.51
C LYS A 228 13.70 -13.95 -0.03
N PRO A 229 14.50 -14.97 0.36
CA PRO A 229 14.66 -15.30 1.77
C PRO A 229 15.40 -14.19 2.52
N PHE A 230 14.88 -13.79 3.67
CA PHE A 230 15.59 -12.93 4.62
C PHE A 230 16.61 -13.76 5.43
N LYS A 231 17.70 -13.11 5.84
CA LYS A 231 18.78 -13.70 6.64
C LYS A 231 18.32 -14.06 8.05
N SER A 232 17.56 -13.17 8.66
CA SER A 232 17.02 -13.34 10.01
C SER A 232 15.82 -12.41 10.21
N LEU A 233 15.04 -12.69 11.24
CA LEU A 233 14.05 -11.76 11.77
C LEU A 233 14.63 -11.11 13.03
N GLY A 234 14.51 -9.80 13.17
CA GLY A 234 14.70 -9.09 14.44
C GLY A 234 13.35 -8.60 14.97
N THR A 235 13.27 -8.29 16.26
CA THR A 235 12.02 -7.88 16.91
C THR A 235 12.21 -6.77 17.92
N TRP A 236 11.12 -6.07 18.25
CA TRP A 236 11.09 -5.15 19.38
C TRP A 236 9.79 -5.24 20.19
N ASN A 237 9.92 -4.92 21.47
CA ASN A 237 8.82 -4.67 22.39
C ASN A 237 9.19 -3.49 23.31
N GLY A 238 8.59 -2.34 23.03
CA GLY A 238 9.03 -1.04 23.53
C GLY A 238 10.49 -0.78 23.18
N ASN A 239 11.29 -0.38 24.18
CA ASN A 239 12.71 -0.10 23.99
C ASN A 239 13.61 -1.35 23.89
N LYS A 240 13.06 -2.56 24.04
CA LYS A 240 13.84 -3.81 23.95
C LYS A 240 13.89 -4.26 22.51
N ILE A 241 15.05 -4.15 21.89
CA ILE A 241 15.31 -4.58 20.51
C ILE A 241 16.18 -5.82 20.53
N SER A 242 15.77 -6.87 19.82
CA SER A 242 16.55 -8.07 19.56
C SER A 242 16.89 -8.14 18.08
N ALA A 243 18.18 -8.08 17.73
CA ALA A 243 18.62 -8.11 16.33
C ALA A 243 18.27 -9.42 15.60
N ILE A 244 18.18 -10.52 16.35
CA ILE A 244 17.81 -11.85 15.86
C ILE A 244 16.83 -12.47 16.87
N SER A 245 15.64 -12.82 16.41
CA SER A 245 14.60 -13.56 17.12
C SER A 245 13.77 -14.38 16.12
N ASN A 246 13.01 -15.36 16.59
CA ASN A 246 12.02 -16.05 15.77
C ASN A 246 10.60 -15.51 15.99
N ASP A 247 10.35 -14.85 17.11
CA ASP A 247 9.06 -14.30 17.43
C ASP A 247 9.15 -13.12 18.42
N VAL A 248 8.02 -12.45 18.57
CA VAL A 248 7.76 -11.50 19.66
C VAL A 248 6.29 -11.57 20.02
N ALA A 249 6.00 -11.49 21.31
CA ALA A 249 4.66 -11.28 21.83
C ALA A 249 4.68 -10.13 22.84
N GLY A 250 3.60 -9.36 22.90
CA GLY A 250 3.54 -8.22 23.81
C GLY A 250 2.33 -7.32 23.61
N LYS A 251 2.40 -6.15 24.25
CA LYS A 251 1.40 -5.09 24.20
C LYS A 251 2.10 -3.75 23.96
N GLY A 252 1.36 -2.75 23.50
CA GLY A 252 1.91 -1.44 23.16
C GLY A 252 2.78 -1.51 21.89
N ASP A 253 3.96 -0.89 21.95
CA ASP A 253 4.88 -0.82 20.81
C ASP A 253 5.55 -2.18 20.56
N VAL A 254 5.04 -2.92 19.57
CA VAL A 254 5.51 -4.26 19.20
C VAL A 254 5.70 -4.33 17.70
N GLY A 255 6.79 -4.96 17.27
CA GLY A 255 6.99 -5.22 15.85
C GLY A 255 8.22 -6.08 15.55
N ALA A 256 8.47 -6.25 14.25
CA ALA A 256 9.54 -7.07 13.74
C ALA A 256 10.22 -6.44 12.52
N PHE A 257 11.42 -6.89 12.17
CA PHE A 257 12.12 -6.44 10.97
C PHE A 257 12.84 -7.61 10.30
N ALA A 258 12.55 -7.84 9.01
CA ALA A 258 13.21 -8.87 8.21
C ALA A 258 14.53 -8.31 7.66
N ASN A 259 15.65 -9.01 7.91
CA ASN A 259 16.99 -8.58 7.55
C ASN A 259 17.43 -9.16 6.20
N PHE A 260 17.97 -8.32 5.33
CA PHE A 260 18.50 -8.67 4.02
C PHE A 260 19.88 -8.05 3.79
N GLU A 261 20.62 -8.67 2.87
CA GLU A 261 21.69 -8.00 2.14
C GLU A 261 21.19 -7.77 0.71
N THR A 262 21.46 -6.61 0.13
CA THR A 262 21.00 -6.23 -1.21
C THR A 262 22.14 -5.74 -2.07
N LYS A 263 22.04 -5.99 -3.39
CA LYS A 263 22.86 -5.36 -4.43
C LYS A 263 22.20 -4.07 -4.91
N ASP A 264 22.97 -3.25 -5.64
CA ASP A 264 22.42 -2.02 -6.23
C ASP A 264 21.23 -2.35 -7.15
N LYS A 265 20.12 -1.62 -6.94
CA LYS A 265 18.84 -1.78 -7.65
C LYS A 265 18.22 -3.16 -7.51
N GLU A 266 18.56 -3.91 -6.46
CA GLU A 266 17.93 -5.20 -6.21
C GLU A 266 16.49 -5.02 -5.77
N VAL A 267 15.58 -5.75 -6.41
CA VAL A 267 14.15 -5.70 -6.13
C VAL A 267 13.77 -6.81 -5.16
N ILE A 268 13.19 -6.43 -4.02
CA ILE A 268 12.50 -7.35 -3.11
C ILE A 268 11.00 -7.13 -3.27
N LEU A 269 10.31 -8.23 -3.60
CA LEU A 269 8.86 -8.26 -3.69
C LEU A 269 8.29 -8.86 -2.41
N MET A 270 7.23 -8.25 -1.88
CA MET A 270 6.54 -8.74 -0.70
C MET A 270 5.03 -8.73 -0.91
N GLN A 271 4.39 -9.86 -0.66
CA GLN A 271 2.94 -10.02 -0.67
C GLN A 271 2.45 -10.10 0.77
N THR A 272 1.39 -9.36 1.09
CA THR A 272 0.75 -9.36 2.41
C THR A 272 -0.74 -9.64 2.28
N ALA A 273 -1.37 -10.16 3.31
CA ALA A 273 -2.82 -10.22 3.40
C ALA A 273 -3.26 -10.11 4.84
N ILE A 274 -4.47 -9.58 5.04
CA ILE A 274 -5.07 -9.42 6.37
C ILE A 274 -6.40 -10.18 6.48
N SER A 275 -6.83 -10.43 7.70
CA SER A 275 -8.15 -10.94 8.05
C SER A 275 -8.53 -10.47 9.46
N TYR A 276 -9.81 -10.18 9.67
CA TYR A 276 -10.35 -9.92 11.01
C TYR A 276 -10.73 -11.21 11.77
N VAL A 277 -10.66 -12.37 11.12
CA VAL A 277 -11.10 -13.65 11.67
C VAL A 277 -9.92 -14.47 12.20
N SER A 278 -8.91 -14.78 11.37
CA SER A 278 -7.75 -15.57 11.82
C SER A 278 -6.55 -15.48 10.87
N ILE A 279 -5.39 -15.99 11.31
CA ILE A 279 -4.19 -16.11 10.47
C ILE A 279 -4.45 -17.05 9.28
N GLU A 280 -5.19 -18.14 9.48
CA GLU A 280 -5.55 -19.08 8.41
C GLU A 280 -6.43 -18.41 7.35
N GLN A 281 -7.33 -17.50 7.76
CA GLN A 281 -8.12 -16.71 6.82
C GLN A 281 -7.28 -15.68 6.08
N ALA A 282 -6.36 -14.98 6.75
CA ALA A 282 -5.42 -14.07 6.09
C ALA A 282 -4.57 -14.82 5.04
N ARG A 283 -4.12 -16.03 5.37
CA ARG A 283 -3.39 -16.92 4.45
C ARG A 283 -4.25 -17.36 3.27
N LEU A 284 -5.51 -17.74 3.51
CA LEU A 284 -6.46 -18.08 2.45
C LEU A 284 -6.72 -16.90 1.52
N ASN A 285 -6.87 -15.69 2.05
CA ASN A 285 -7.01 -14.46 1.28
C ASN A 285 -5.79 -14.25 0.37
N MET A 286 -4.57 -14.37 0.90
CA MET A 286 -3.33 -14.27 0.13
C MET A 286 -3.26 -15.33 -0.98
N ASP A 287 -3.51 -16.59 -0.65
CA ASP A 287 -3.41 -17.70 -1.60
C ASP A 287 -4.45 -17.62 -2.72
N THR A 288 -5.62 -17.06 -2.44
CA THR A 288 -6.69 -16.89 -3.42
C THR A 288 -6.45 -15.68 -4.32
N GLU A 289 -6.07 -14.54 -3.74
CA GLU A 289 -6.04 -13.27 -4.47
C GLU A 289 -4.65 -12.96 -5.07
N LEU A 290 -3.56 -13.32 -4.39
CA LEU A 290 -2.19 -12.90 -4.78
C LEU A 290 -1.36 -13.99 -5.45
N LYS A 291 -1.56 -15.26 -5.09
CA LYS A 291 -0.85 -16.39 -5.71
C LYS A 291 -1.03 -16.48 -7.24
N PRO A 292 -2.21 -16.17 -7.83
CA PRO A 292 -2.37 -16.22 -9.29
C PRO A 292 -1.44 -15.29 -10.07
N PHE A 293 -0.93 -14.22 -9.44
CA PHE A 293 0.03 -13.32 -10.08
C PHE A 293 1.45 -13.89 -10.13
N ASN A 294 1.78 -14.93 -9.35
CA ASN A 294 3.11 -15.56 -9.31
C ASN A 294 4.27 -14.53 -9.22
N TRP A 295 4.16 -13.62 -8.26
CA TRP A 295 5.11 -12.50 -8.07
C TRP A 295 5.17 -11.45 -9.21
N ASP A 296 4.27 -11.48 -10.18
CA ASP A 296 4.14 -10.44 -11.19
C ASP A 296 3.38 -9.22 -10.62
N PHE A 297 4.15 -8.25 -10.14
CA PHE A 297 3.62 -6.98 -9.61
C PHE A 297 2.85 -6.18 -10.67
N ASP A 298 3.35 -6.14 -11.91
CA ASP A 298 2.75 -5.33 -12.96
C ASP A 298 1.44 -5.96 -13.46
N ALA A 299 1.31 -7.28 -13.43
CA ALA A 299 0.04 -7.97 -13.65
C ALA A 299 -0.99 -7.63 -12.57
N ALA A 300 -0.61 -7.60 -11.29
CA ALA A 300 -1.50 -7.21 -10.19
C ALA A 300 -1.97 -5.75 -10.34
N ARG A 301 -1.03 -4.84 -10.60
CA ARG A 301 -1.31 -3.43 -10.91
C ARG A 301 -2.25 -3.28 -12.10
N THR A 302 -2.01 -4.03 -13.18
CA THR A 302 -2.83 -3.98 -14.39
C THR A 302 -4.24 -4.49 -14.12
N LYS A 303 -4.39 -5.56 -13.33
CA LYS A 303 -5.70 -6.05 -12.88
C LYS A 303 -6.45 -4.98 -12.08
N ALA A 304 -5.79 -4.34 -11.12
CA ALA A 304 -6.40 -3.27 -10.32
C ALA A 304 -6.85 -2.09 -11.20
N ARG A 305 -5.97 -1.62 -12.09
CA ARG A 305 -6.30 -0.57 -13.07
C ARG A 305 -7.52 -0.95 -13.92
N ASN A 306 -7.54 -2.16 -14.47
CA ASN A 306 -8.61 -2.60 -15.37
C ASN A 306 -9.95 -2.69 -14.62
N THR A 307 -9.95 -3.18 -13.39
CA THR A 307 -11.16 -3.21 -12.54
C THR A 307 -11.67 -1.79 -12.24
N TRP A 308 -10.79 -0.86 -11.89
CA TRP A 308 -11.17 0.54 -11.71
C TRP A 308 -11.70 1.16 -13.00
N ASN A 309 -11.05 0.91 -14.13
CA ASN A 309 -11.52 1.44 -15.40
C ASN A 309 -12.90 0.90 -15.77
N GLU A 310 -13.14 -0.40 -15.61
CA GLU A 310 -14.44 -1.01 -15.88
C GLU A 310 -15.55 -0.38 -15.01
N LEU A 311 -15.26 -0.13 -13.73
CA LEU A 311 -16.19 0.49 -12.80
C LEU A 311 -16.46 1.96 -13.13
N LEU A 312 -15.40 2.74 -13.38
CA LEU A 312 -15.53 4.17 -13.67
C LEU A 312 -16.16 4.40 -15.06
N SER A 313 -16.00 3.47 -16.00
CA SER A 313 -16.63 3.53 -17.33
C SER A 313 -18.14 3.24 -17.29
N LYS A 314 -18.73 2.90 -16.14
CA LYS A 314 -20.19 2.77 -16.02
C LYS A 314 -20.92 4.11 -16.19
N ILE A 315 -20.22 5.23 -16.02
CA ILE A 315 -20.75 6.57 -16.29
C ILE A 315 -19.75 7.30 -17.18
N GLU A 316 -20.16 7.57 -18.42
CA GLU A 316 -19.37 8.38 -19.35
C GLU A 316 -19.80 9.85 -19.27
N VAL A 317 -18.84 10.76 -19.17
CA VAL A 317 -19.08 12.19 -19.11
C VAL A 317 -18.59 12.87 -20.40
N GLU A 318 -19.50 13.54 -21.10
CA GLU A 318 -19.21 14.33 -22.28
C GLU A 318 -18.91 15.78 -21.90
N THR A 319 -17.63 16.15 -21.95
CA THR A 319 -17.19 17.54 -21.78
C THR A 319 -15.82 17.73 -22.45
N SER A 320 -15.56 18.92 -22.96
CA SER A 320 -14.23 19.31 -23.45
C SER A 320 -13.26 19.69 -22.33
N SER A 321 -13.75 19.90 -21.11
CA SER A 321 -12.91 20.27 -19.96
C SER A 321 -12.30 19.03 -19.30
N GLU A 322 -10.98 18.85 -19.47
CA GLU A 322 -10.22 17.80 -18.78
C GLU A 322 -10.31 17.94 -17.25
N GLU A 323 -10.34 19.19 -16.74
CA GLU A 323 -10.49 19.46 -15.31
C GLU A 323 -11.83 18.93 -14.77
N ASN A 324 -12.92 19.09 -15.52
CA ASN A 324 -14.24 18.57 -15.12
C ASN A 324 -14.26 17.04 -15.12
N LYS A 325 -13.59 16.39 -16.09
CA LYS A 325 -13.44 14.93 -16.08
C LYS A 325 -12.63 14.48 -14.87
N THR A 326 -11.52 15.14 -14.57
CA THR A 326 -10.70 14.84 -13.37
C THR A 326 -11.51 14.98 -12.09
N LYS A 327 -12.24 16.08 -11.92
CA LYS A 327 -13.14 16.27 -10.76
C LYS A 327 -14.18 15.16 -10.68
N PHE A 328 -14.86 14.85 -11.79
CA PHE A 328 -15.91 13.83 -11.81
C PHE A 328 -15.36 12.44 -11.46
N TYR A 329 -14.39 11.95 -12.22
CA TYR A 329 -13.86 10.59 -12.04
C TYR A 329 -13.10 10.42 -10.72
N THR A 330 -12.47 11.47 -10.20
CA THR A 330 -11.89 11.43 -8.85
C THR A 330 -12.98 11.28 -7.79
N ASN A 331 -14.06 12.07 -7.84
CA ASN A 331 -15.15 11.94 -6.88
C ASN A 331 -15.89 10.60 -7.01
N LEU A 332 -16.06 10.09 -8.23
CA LEU A 332 -16.60 8.75 -8.47
C LEU A 332 -15.69 7.66 -7.90
N TYR A 333 -14.37 7.75 -8.09
CA TYR A 333 -13.40 6.86 -7.45
C TYR A 333 -13.55 6.87 -5.92
N ARG A 334 -13.67 8.05 -5.31
CA ARG A 334 -13.81 8.19 -3.84
C ARG A 334 -15.09 7.58 -3.28
N SER A 335 -16.18 7.56 -4.04
CA SER A 335 -17.43 6.93 -3.57
C SER A 335 -17.30 5.40 -3.40
N TYR A 336 -16.40 4.78 -4.16
CA TYR A 336 -16.08 3.35 -4.09
C TYR A 336 -14.90 3.02 -3.19
N SER A 337 -13.99 3.97 -2.94
CA SER A 337 -12.80 3.74 -2.09
C SER A 337 -13.08 3.94 -0.59
N ALA A 338 -14.16 4.61 -0.22
CA ALA A 338 -14.41 5.04 1.17
C ALA A 338 -14.95 3.95 2.11
N ARG A 339 -15.41 2.81 1.57
CA ARG A 339 -15.91 1.68 2.38
C ARG A 339 -15.02 0.47 2.17
N SER A 340 -15.03 -0.46 3.11
CA SER A 340 -14.24 -1.68 3.06
C SER A 340 -15.08 -2.90 3.31
N ILE A 341 -14.82 -3.95 2.55
CA ILE A 341 -15.30 -5.29 2.87
C ILE A 341 -14.63 -5.79 4.15
N LEU A 342 -15.40 -6.47 5.00
CA LEU A 342 -14.90 -7.05 6.26
C LEU A 342 -14.84 -8.58 6.24
N SER A 343 -15.49 -9.22 5.26
CA SER A 343 -15.45 -10.68 5.11
C SER A 343 -14.20 -11.14 4.36
N ASP A 344 -13.69 -12.31 4.72
CA ASP A 344 -12.65 -13.05 4.00
C ASP A 344 -13.15 -13.61 2.67
N VAL A 345 -12.26 -14.15 1.84
CA VAL A 345 -12.61 -14.67 0.49
C VAL A 345 -13.64 -15.78 0.51
N ASN A 346 -13.71 -16.54 1.60
CA ASN A 346 -14.72 -17.59 1.76
C ASN A 346 -16.02 -17.07 2.38
N GLY A 347 -16.11 -15.79 2.75
CA GLY A 347 -17.28 -15.17 3.37
C GLY A 347 -17.30 -15.13 4.90
N LYS A 348 -16.26 -15.63 5.59
CA LYS A 348 -16.18 -15.50 7.05
C LYS A 348 -15.98 -14.05 7.46
N TYR A 349 -16.62 -13.63 8.55
CA TYR A 349 -16.43 -12.30 9.14
C TYR A 349 -16.73 -12.31 10.64
N ILE A 350 -16.31 -11.28 11.35
CA ILE A 350 -16.69 -11.04 12.75
C ILE A 350 -17.89 -10.11 12.79
N ASP A 351 -18.98 -10.52 13.45
CA ASP A 351 -20.16 -9.69 13.63
C ASP A 351 -20.00 -8.68 14.80
N PRO A 352 -20.91 -7.71 14.96
CA PRO A 352 -20.83 -6.73 16.06
C PRO A 352 -20.92 -7.33 17.48
N CYS A 353 -21.27 -8.61 17.61
CA CYS A 353 -21.31 -9.34 18.88
C CYS A 353 -20.06 -10.23 19.06
N GLU A 354 -19.00 -10.01 18.26
CA GLU A 354 -17.73 -10.72 18.26
C GLU A 354 -17.81 -12.21 17.86
N ASN A 355 -18.89 -12.62 17.19
CA ASN A 355 -19.03 -13.99 16.71
C ASN A 355 -18.52 -14.14 15.28
N ILE A 356 -17.88 -15.28 15.00
CA ILE A 356 -17.53 -15.64 13.62
C ILE A 356 -18.82 -16.06 12.89
N GLN A 357 -19.14 -15.30 11.85
CA GLN A 357 -20.24 -15.56 10.93
C GLN A 357 -19.71 -15.93 9.56
N GLN A 358 -20.61 -16.37 8.68
CA GLN A 358 -20.30 -16.85 7.34
C GLN A 358 -21.38 -16.36 6.37
N LEU A 359 -20.99 -15.63 5.33
CA LEU A 359 -21.90 -15.24 4.25
C LEU A 359 -22.40 -16.48 3.52
N VAL A 360 -23.68 -16.45 3.11
CA VAL A 360 -24.31 -17.51 2.31
C VAL A 360 -23.75 -17.54 0.89
N ASP A 361 -23.49 -16.37 0.31
CA ASP A 361 -22.86 -16.19 -1.00
C ASP A 361 -21.71 -15.17 -0.87
N PRO A 362 -20.44 -15.60 -0.89
CA PRO A 362 -19.28 -14.73 -0.70
C PRO A 362 -18.78 -14.05 -1.99
N HIS A 363 -19.42 -14.26 -3.15
CA HIS A 363 -18.90 -13.84 -4.45
C HIS A 363 -19.78 -12.87 -5.22
#